data_AF-A0A7V7D621-F1
#
_entry.id   AF-A0A7V7D621-F1
#
_cell.length_a   1.000
_cell.length_b   1.000
_cell.length_c   1.000
_cell.angle_alpha   90.00
_cell.angle_beta   90.00
_cell.angle_gamma   90.00
#
_symmetry.space_group_name_H-M   'P 1'
#
loop_
_entity.id
_entity.type
_entity.pdbx_description
1 polymer ?
#
loop_
_entity_poly.entity_id
_entity_poly.type
_entity_poly.pdbx_seq_one_letter_code
_entity_poly.pdbx_strand_id
1 'polypeptide(L)'
;MKSKWVIFAALAVFLVLVVYPGSGAVNTREIDTVRNKGVLDSPDMQIIDDFVGEAVRELVRTRDFTSIAQTRSVILARCSSKKSSAQAQYAEQFSESAHKYISSGFEQAGQFEPKDRKFKTTLNLLILVDGLEDVRLADLALGLIRDKNTVIRYWAVHSVTTPGFTKNLNSTIAANSQLARRIVEQLQGLVERSGPDMLALAAEFAAEVDIPQGEVLLVQIADKRIKKCADWTVNYELFDGAVLRLLHKKISSGALDPAFRRTVARRFGQLYSYVIQRYVKGRDFLNPTRKHQLASVLIETEKSCISKLLGVPQTVIKISVERDDYTRLLLEHSKLLGDATRAGLLPMKLNFDYGKNADGTARTAPLALPEPPKK
;
A
#
# COMPACT_ATOMS: atom_id res chain seq x y z
N MET A 1 -9.21 28.36 -15.05
CA MET A 1 -9.62 26.96 -15.38
C MET A 1 -9.48 26.12 -14.10
N LYS A 2 -10.39 26.23 -13.14
CA LYS A 2 -11.71 25.55 -13.02
C LYS A 2 -11.65 24.03 -13.26
N SER A 3 -11.74 23.30 -12.14
CA SER A 3 -12.38 21.98 -11.98
C SER A 3 -11.82 20.81 -12.78
N LYS A 4 -10.81 20.10 -12.24
CA LYS A 4 -10.57 18.66 -12.53
C LYS A 4 -9.90 17.84 -11.40
N TRP A 5 -9.62 18.41 -10.22
CA TRP A 5 -8.76 17.76 -9.21
C TRP A 5 -9.46 17.29 -7.92
N VAL A 6 -10.79 17.36 -7.84
CA VAL A 6 -11.54 16.98 -6.61
C VAL A 6 -12.02 15.51 -6.63
N ILE A 7 -11.81 14.76 -7.73
CA ILE A 7 -12.43 13.42 -7.87
C ILE A 7 -11.62 12.29 -7.21
N PHE A 8 -10.35 12.49 -6.83
CA PHE A 8 -9.51 11.41 -6.29
C PHE A 8 -9.36 11.36 -4.76
N ALA A 9 -10.00 12.28 -4.03
CA ALA A 9 -9.99 12.29 -2.55
C ALA A 9 -11.34 11.88 -1.91
N ALA A 10 -12.36 11.53 -2.70
CA ALA A 10 -13.72 11.28 -2.22
C ALA A 10 -14.14 9.79 -2.17
N LEU A 11 -13.21 8.84 -2.35
CA LEU A 11 -13.55 7.40 -2.37
C LEU A 11 -13.08 6.61 -1.14
N ALA A 12 -12.54 7.29 -0.13
CA ALA A 12 -12.07 6.65 1.12
C ALA A 12 -12.96 6.91 2.35
N VAL A 13 -14.04 7.70 2.24
CA VAL A 13 -14.95 7.97 3.37
C VAL A 13 -16.39 8.08 2.89
N PHE A 14 -17.08 6.94 2.74
CA PHE A 14 -18.54 6.89 2.85
C PHE A 14 -18.94 5.57 3.49
N LEU A 15 -18.53 5.40 4.73
CA LEU A 15 -19.12 4.44 5.67
C LEU A 15 -20.32 5.15 6.32
N VAL A 16 -21.36 5.41 5.52
CA VAL A 16 -22.65 5.87 6.05
C VAL A 16 -23.62 4.70 5.90
N LEU A 17 -23.91 4.08 7.05
CA LEU A 17 -25.04 3.18 7.25
C LEU A 17 -26.33 3.95 6.99
N VAL A 18 -26.72 4.07 5.72
CA VAL A 18 -28.07 4.50 5.34
C VAL A 18 -28.88 3.24 5.08
N VAL A 19 -29.70 2.86 6.07
CA VAL A 19 -30.73 1.84 5.90
C VAL A 19 -31.89 2.49 5.14
N TYR A 20 -31.99 2.25 3.83
CA TYR A 20 -33.18 2.51 3.03
C TYR A 20 -33.69 1.19 2.44
N PRO A 21 -34.99 0.90 2.50
CA PRO A 21 -35.56 -0.30 1.90
C PRO A 21 -35.79 -0.07 0.41
N GLY A 22 -34.77 -0.33 -0.41
CA GLY A 22 -34.91 -0.44 -1.87
C GLY A 22 -35.42 -1.82 -2.28
N SER A 23 -36.38 -1.88 -3.19
CA SER A 23 -37.15 -3.06 -3.60
C SER A 23 -36.38 -4.07 -4.49
N GLY A 24 -35.06 -4.21 -4.30
CA GLY A 24 -34.21 -5.25 -4.89
C GLY A 24 -33.29 -5.92 -3.85
N ALA A 25 -33.63 -5.78 -2.57
CA ALA A 25 -32.80 -6.24 -1.46
C ALA A 25 -32.75 -7.78 -1.42
N VAL A 26 -31.54 -8.33 -1.57
CA VAL A 26 -31.22 -9.74 -1.27
C VAL A 26 -31.88 -10.14 0.04
N ASN A 27 -32.58 -11.27 0.08
CA ASN A 27 -33.21 -11.73 1.31
C ASN A 27 -32.13 -12.05 2.35
N THR A 28 -32.18 -11.37 3.50
CA THR A 28 -31.17 -11.49 4.56
C THR A 28 -31.66 -12.27 5.78
N ARG A 29 -32.94 -12.64 5.84
CA ARG A 29 -33.55 -13.21 7.04
C ARG A 29 -32.95 -14.55 7.43
N GLU A 30 -32.75 -15.42 6.45
CA GLU A 30 -32.25 -16.77 6.68
C GLU A 30 -30.77 -16.74 7.06
N ILE A 31 -29.95 -16.00 6.32
CA ILE A 31 -28.53 -15.85 6.64
C ILE A 31 -28.32 -15.19 8.01
N ASP A 32 -29.14 -14.21 8.41
CA ASP A 32 -29.06 -13.63 9.74
C ASP A 32 -29.46 -14.61 10.84
N THR A 33 -30.32 -15.59 10.54
CA THR A 33 -30.64 -16.69 11.46
C THR A 33 -29.44 -17.64 11.60
N VAL A 34 -28.86 -18.07 10.48
CA VAL A 34 -27.68 -18.94 10.44
C VAL A 34 -26.50 -18.33 11.20
N ARG A 35 -26.23 -17.03 11.00
CA ARG A 35 -25.14 -16.31 11.71
C ARG A 35 -25.26 -16.31 13.23
N ASN A 36 -26.45 -16.57 13.78
CA ASN A 36 -26.66 -16.61 15.23
C ASN A 36 -26.61 -18.02 15.82
N LYS A 37 -26.46 -19.06 14.98
CA LYS A 37 -26.36 -20.45 15.43
C LYS A 37 -24.96 -20.75 15.98
N GLY A 38 -24.92 -21.61 17.00
CA GLY A 38 -23.67 -22.03 17.65
C GLY A 38 -22.95 -23.17 16.93
N VAL A 39 -23.68 -23.95 16.12
CA VAL A 39 -23.21 -25.07 15.30
C VAL A 39 -24.02 -25.03 14.01
N LEU A 40 -23.38 -25.30 12.87
CA LEU A 40 -24.00 -25.29 11.56
C LEU A 40 -24.12 -26.70 10.98
N ASP A 41 -25.26 -27.00 10.38
CA ASP A 41 -25.53 -28.24 9.64
C ASP A 41 -25.52 -28.01 8.12
N SER A 42 -25.73 -29.07 7.33
CA SER A 42 -25.71 -28.95 5.86
C SER A 42 -26.76 -27.98 5.29
N PRO A 43 -28.02 -27.96 5.78
CA PRO A 43 -28.98 -26.92 5.40
C PRO A 43 -28.46 -25.50 5.67
N ASP A 44 -27.80 -25.27 6.80
CA ASP A 44 -27.20 -23.97 7.12
C ASP A 44 -26.12 -23.56 6.12
N MET A 45 -25.31 -24.53 5.66
CA MET A 45 -24.30 -24.27 4.63
C MET A 45 -24.93 -23.87 3.29
N GLN A 46 -26.04 -24.51 2.92
CA GLN A 46 -26.77 -24.17 1.70
C GLN A 46 -27.34 -22.74 1.76
N ILE A 47 -27.86 -22.31 2.93
CA ILE A 47 -28.34 -20.94 3.13
C ILE A 47 -27.21 -19.92 2.91
N ILE A 48 -25.99 -20.22 3.36
CA ILE A 48 -24.82 -19.38 3.11
C ILE A 48 -24.50 -19.32 1.61
N ASP A 49 -24.48 -20.46 0.93
CA ASP A 49 -24.22 -20.53 -0.52
C ASP A 49 -25.25 -19.76 -1.33
N ASP A 50 -26.54 -19.95 -1.04
CA ASP A 50 -27.65 -19.30 -1.72
C ASP A 50 -27.61 -17.78 -1.51
N PHE A 51 -27.37 -17.33 -0.27
CA PHE A 51 -27.23 -15.90 0.03
C PHE A 51 -26.11 -15.25 -0.77
N VAL A 52 -24.90 -15.84 -0.76
CA VAL A 52 -23.77 -15.28 -1.50
C VAL A 52 -24.04 -15.31 -3.00
N GLY A 53 -24.60 -16.39 -3.52
CA GLY A 53 -24.92 -16.55 -4.93
C GLY A 53 -26.00 -15.58 -5.42
N GLU A 54 -27.06 -15.34 -4.65
CA GLU A 54 -28.06 -14.33 -4.96
C GLU A 54 -27.46 -12.92 -4.92
N ALA A 55 -26.69 -12.59 -3.88
CA ALA A 55 -26.14 -11.26 -3.71
C ALA A 55 -25.12 -10.89 -4.80
N VAL A 56 -24.23 -11.82 -5.17
CA VAL A 56 -23.26 -11.59 -6.25
C VAL A 56 -23.96 -11.51 -7.60
N ARG A 57 -24.98 -12.35 -7.87
CA ARG A 57 -25.79 -12.24 -9.10
C ARG A 57 -26.49 -10.90 -9.20
N GLU A 58 -27.05 -10.41 -8.10
CA GLU A 58 -27.66 -9.09 -8.06
C GLU A 58 -26.61 -8.02 -8.40
N LEU A 59 -25.47 -8.01 -7.70
CA LEU A 59 -24.36 -7.08 -7.96
C LEU A 59 -23.94 -7.04 -9.44
N VAL A 60 -23.88 -8.19 -10.11
CA VAL A 60 -23.51 -8.29 -11.54
C VAL A 60 -24.61 -7.78 -12.48
N ARG A 61 -25.88 -7.92 -12.09
CA ARG A 61 -27.04 -7.53 -12.90
C ARG A 61 -27.41 -6.06 -12.73
N THR A 62 -27.27 -5.53 -11.52
CA THR A 62 -27.60 -4.14 -11.18
C THR A 62 -26.76 -3.16 -12.00
N ARG A 63 -27.36 -2.06 -12.42
CA ARG A 63 -26.68 -1.02 -13.23
C ARG A 63 -26.39 0.27 -12.46
N ASP A 64 -27.16 0.55 -11.42
CA ASP A 64 -27.00 1.77 -10.64
C ASP A 64 -25.95 1.57 -9.54
N PHE A 65 -25.08 2.57 -9.37
CA PHE A 65 -23.97 2.47 -8.42
C PHE A 65 -24.41 2.42 -6.95
N THR A 66 -25.57 3.00 -6.62
CA THR A 66 -26.06 3.06 -5.24
C THR A 66 -26.49 1.68 -4.76
N SER A 67 -27.33 1.00 -5.53
CA SER A 67 -27.76 -0.37 -5.23
C SER A 67 -26.59 -1.34 -5.26
N ILE A 68 -25.63 -1.18 -6.19
CA ILE A 68 -24.39 -1.98 -6.17
C ILE A 68 -23.61 -1.79 -4.87
N ALA A 69 -23.49 -0.55 -4.38
CA ALA A 69 -22.82 -0.27 -3.10
C ALA A 69 -23.60 -0.86 -1.90
N GLN A 70 -24.93 -0.81 -1.94
CA GLN A 70 -25.78 -1.43 -0.92
C GLN A 70 -25.63 -2.95 -0.90
N THR A 71 -25.69 -3.61 -2.06
CA THR A 71 -25.50 -5.07 -2.17
C THR A 71 -24.14 -5.50 -1.64
N ARG A 72 -23.05 -4.78 -1.99
CA ARG A 72 -21.72 -5.04 -1.40
C ARG A 72 -21.74 -4.90 0.12
N SER A 73 -22.34 -3.84 0.65
CA SER A 73 -22.44 -3.62 2.09
C SER A 73 -23.21 -4.75 2.78
N VAL A 74 -24.26 -5.27 2.15
CA VAL A 74 -25.04 -6.41 2.64
C VAL A 74 -24.21 -7.68 2.72
N ILE A 75 -23.40 -7.97 1.69
CA ILE A 75 -22.48 -9.11 1.66
C ILE A 75 -21.43 -8.97 2.76
N LEU A 76 -20.74 -7.82 2.82
CA LEU A 76 -19.67 -7.57 3.78
C LEU A 76 -20.15 -7.61 5.23
N ALA A 77 -21.35 -7.08 5.52
CA ALA A 77 -21.93 -7.13 6.87
C ALA A 77 -22.26 -8.56 7.35
N ARG A 78 -22.21 -9.55 6.45
CA ARG A 78 -22.61 -10.95 6.67
C ARG A 78 -21.51 -11.95 6.35
N CYS A 79 -20.27 -11.53 6.11
CA CYS A 79 -19.15 -12.44 5.85
C CYS A 79 -18.65 -13.20 7.09
N SER A 80 -19.21 -12.94 8.27
CA SER A 80 -18.80 -13.57 9.53
C SER A 80 -19.99 -13.98 10.40
N SER A 81 -19.79 -15.03 11.20
CA SER A 81 -20.73 -15.47 12.23
C SER A 81 -20.74 -14.50 13.40
N LYS A 82 -21.88 -14.42 14.10
CA LYS A 82 -21.99 -13.71 15.39
C LYS A 82 -21.62 -14.62 16.57
N LYS A 83 -21.43 -15.92 16.34
CA LYS A 83 -21.04 -16.90 17.36
C LYS A 83 -19.63 -17.40 17.08
N SER A 84 -18.74 -17.23 18.05
CA SER A 84 -17.36 -17.70 17.97
C SER A 84 -17.26 -19.21 17.72
N SER A 85 -18.18 -20.00 18.28
CA SER A 85 -18.21 -21.46 18.13
C SER A 85 -18.46 -21.94 16.69
N ALA A 86 -19.20 -21.16 15.89
CA ALA A 86 -19.51 -21.47 14.50
C ALA A 86 -18.64 -20.68 13.50
N GLN A 87 -17.74 -19.82 13.97
CA GLN A 87 -17.02 -18.87 13.12
C GLN A 87 -16.16 -19.56 12.06
N ALA A 88 -15.49 -20.67 12.41
CA ALA A 88 -14.65 -21.40 11.46
C ALA A 88 -15.49 -22.01 10.32
N GLN A 89 -16.54 -22.77 10.66
CA GLN A 89 -17.44 -23.39 9.68
C GLN A 89 -18.10 -22.36 8.77
N TYR A 90 -18.59 -21.26 9.36
CA TYR A 90 -19.23 -20.18 8.61
C TYR A 90 -18.23 -19.51 7.65
N ALA A 91 -17.04 -19.15 8.13
CA ALA A 91 -16.03 -18.48 7.31
C ALA A 91 -15.47 -19.38 6.21
N GLU A 92 -15.42 -20.70 6.44
CA GLU A 92 -15.11 -21.70 5.41
C GLU A 92 -16.13 -21.66 4.29
N GLN A 93 -17.40 -21.97 4.60
CA GLN A 93 -18.47 -21.99 3.62
C GLN A 93 -18.65 -20.65 2.91
N PHE A 94 -18.62 -19.54 3.64
CA PHE A 94 -18.81 -18.22 3.04
C PHE A 94 -17.73 -17.90 2.00
N SER A 95 -16.47 -18.28 2.26
CA SER A 95 -15.39 -18.03 1.31
C SER A 95 -15.45 -18.95 0.10
N GLU A 96 -15.83 -20.22 0.27
CA GLU A 96 -15.99 -21.14 -0.86
C GLU A 96 -17.09 -20.63 -1.80
N SER A 97 -18.23 -20.25 -1.23
CA SER A 97 -19.34 -19.65 -1.99
C SER A 97 -18.93 -18.31 -2.60
N ALA A 98 -18.20 -17.45 -1.89
CA ALA A 98 -17.70 -16.19 -2.43
C ALA A 98 -16.77 -16.43 -3.61
N HIS A 99 -15.82 -17.36 -3.51
CA HIS A 99 -14.91 -17.71 -4.61
C HIS A 99 -15.69 -18.18 -5.84
N LYS A 100 -16.58 -19.17 -5.66
CA LYS A 100 -17.45 -19.73 -6.70
C LYS A 100 -18.23 -18.66 -7.45
N TYR A 101 -18.97 -17.81 -6.72
CA TYR A 101 -19.87 -16.86 -7.35
C TYR A 101 -19.19 -15.59 -7.85
N ILE A 102 -18.14 -15.10 -7.18
CA ILE A 102 -17.37 -13.95 -7.66
C ILE A 102 -16.58 -14.34 -8.93
N SER A 103 -15.99 -15.54 -8.97
CA SER A 103 -15.34 -16.07 -10.17
C SER A 103 -16.32 -16.11 -11.36
N SER A 104 -17.49 -16.71 -11.16
CA SER A 104 -18.55 -16.70 -12.18
C SER A 104 -18.99 -15.29 -12.57
N GLY A 105 -19.02 -14.36 -11.60
CA GLY A 105 -19.29 -12.94 -11.86
C GLY A 105 -18.24 -12.30 -12.77
N PHE A 106 -16.95 -12.60 -12.59
CA PHE A 106 -15.89 -12.12 -13.47
C PHE A 106 -16.01 -12.71 -14.88
N GLU A 107 -16.32 -14.00 -15.00
CA GLU A 107 -16.57 -14.66 -16.29
C GLU A 107 -17.73 -13.98 -17.03
N GLN A 108 -18.86 -13.76 -16.34
CA GLN A 108 -20.01 -13.05 -16.89
C GLN A 108 -19.68 -11.61 -17.31
N ALA A 109 -18.97 -10.87 -16.47
CA ALA A 109 -18.50 -9.52 -16.80
C ALA A 109 -17.61 -9.51 -18.05
N GLY A 110 -16.81 -10.58 -18.24
CA GLY A 110 -15.98 -10.80 -19.41
C GLY A 110 -16.76 -10.76 -20.74
N GLN A 111 -18.01 -11.22 -20.72
CA GLN A 111 -18.93 -11.34 -21.87
C GLN A 111 -19.79 -10.09 -22.11
N PHE A 112 -19.72 -9.07 -21.25
CA PHE A 112 -20.57 -7.90 -21.40
C PHE A 112 -20.13 -6.97 -22.53
N GLU A 113 -21.07 -6.72 -23.43
CA GLU A 113 -21.15 -5.49 -24.23
C GLU A 113 -22.09 -4.51 -23.50
N PRO A 114 -21.85 -3.18 -23.42
CA PRO A 114 -20.67 -2.37 -23.80
C PRO A 114 -19.49 -2.45 -22.82
N LYS A 115 -18.31 -1.99 -23.25
CA LYS A 115 -17.07 -1.92 -22.43
C LYS A 115 -17.22 -1.24 -21.07
N ASP A 116 -18.09 -0.23 -20.97
CA ASP A 116 -18.37 0.47 -19.70
C ASP A 116 -19.03 -0.46 -18.67
N ARG A 117 -19.98 -1.31 -19.12
CA ARG A 117 -20.64 -2.27 -18.23
C ARG A 117 -19.63 -3.31 -17.73
N LYS A 118 -18.81 -3.87 -18.63
CA LYS A 118 -17.71 -4.76 -18.28
C LYS A 118 -16.80 -4.13 -17.23
N PHE A 119 -16.31 -2.92 -17.49
CA PHE A 119 -15.45 -2.19 -16.55
C PHE A 119 -16.12 -2.02 -15.17
N LYS A 120 -17.36 -1.52 -15.12
CA LYS A 120 -18.08 -1.28 -13.86
C LYS A 120 -18.30 -2.57 -13.07
N THR A 121 -18.71 -3.65 -13.73
CA THR A 121 -18.93 -4.93 -13.04
C THR A 121 -17.61 -5.51 -12.53
N THR A 122 -16.55 -5.56 -13.36
CA THR A 122 -15.22 -6.00 -12.93
C THR A 122 -14.70 -5.18 -11.75
N LEU A 123 -14.86 -3.86 -11.79
CA LEU A 123 -14.46 -2.96 -10.71
C LEU A 123 -15.21 -3.28 -9.41
N ASN A 124 -16.53 -3.45 -9.46
CA ASN A 124 -17.31 -3.71 -8.25
C ASN A 124 -17.06 -5.10 -7.66
N LEU A 125 -16.77 -6.10 -8.49
CA LEU A 125 -16.34 -7.41 -8.03
C LEU A 125 -14.96 -7.33 -7.35
N LEU A 126 -14.00 -6.57 -7.90
CA LEU A 126 -12.72 -6.34 -7.24
C LEU A 126 -12.88 -5.62 -5.89
N ILE A 127 -13.75 -4.60 -5.80
CA ILE A 127 -14.00 -3.92 -4.52
C ILE A 127 -14.68 -4.87 -3.51
N LEU A 128 -15.48 -5.83 -3.99
CA LEU A 128 -16.03 -6.86 -3.10
C LEU A 128 -14.93 -7.80 -2.60
N VAL A 129 -14.04 -8.29 -3.47
CA VAL A 129 -12.87 -9.10 -3.07
C VAL A 129 -12.02 -8.34 -2.05
N ASP A 130 -11.77 -7.06 -2.31
CA ASP A 130 -11.04 -6.16 -1.43
C ASP A 130 -11.65 -6.08 -0.03
N GLY A 131 -12.96 -5.81 0.06
CA GLY A 131 -13.65 -5.67 1.33
C GLY A 131 -13.78 -6.97 2.13
N LEU A 132 -13.65 -8.14 1.47
CA LEU A 132 -13.69 -9.44 2.15
C LEU A 132 -12.38 -9.78 2.85
N GLU A 133 -11.25 -9.20 2.42
CA GLU A 133 -9.91 -9.41 3.00
C GLU A 133 -9.51 -10.90 3.18
N ASP A 134 -10.05 -11.77 2.32
CA ASP A 134 -9.88 -13.21 2.40
C ASP A 134 -8.76 -13.71 1.47
N VAL A 135 -7.74 -14.35 2.04
CA VAL A 135 -6.58 -14.89 1.31
C VAL A 135 -6.98 -15.94 0.27
N ARG A 136 -8.11 -16.62 0.46
CA ARG A 136 -8.62 -17.63 -0.48
C ARG A 136 -9.15 -17.04 -1.78
N LEU A 137 -9.41 -15.73 -1.81
CA LEU A 137 -9.87 -14.99 -3.00
C LEU A 137 -8.72 -14.32 -3.77
N ALA A 138 -7.48 -14.48 -3.31
CA ALA A 138 -6.33 -13.75 -3.85
C ALA A 138 -6.10 -14.01 -5.34
N ASP A 139 -6.36 -15.23 -5.82
CA ASP A 139 -6.18 -15.61 -7.22
C ASP A 139 -7.05 -14.78 -8.18
N LEU A 140 -8.28 -14.44 -7.76
CA LEU A 140 -9.21 -13.60 -8.53
C LEU A 140 -8.61 -12.21 -8.79
N ALA A 141 -8.02 -11.59 -7.77
CA ALA A 141 -7.35 -10.30 -7.88
C ALA A 141 -6.01 -10.41 -8.62
N LEU A 142 -5.19 -11.43 -8.31
CA LEU A 142 -3.90 -11.66 -8.95
C LEU A 142 -4.00 -11.79 -10.48
N GLY A 143 -5.10 -12.36 -10.99
CA GLY A 143 -5.39 -12.44 -12.43
C GLY A 143 -5.49 -11.07 -13.12
N LEU A 144 -5.81 -10.01 -12.37
CA LEU A 144 -6.06 -8.65 -12.86
C LEU A 144 -4.96 -7.65 -12.49
N ILE A 145 -3.93 -8.04 -11.75
CA ILE A 145 -2.79 -7.17 -11.36
C ILE A 145 -2.03 -6.62 -12.56
N ARG A 146 -2.10 -7.28 -13.72
CA ARG A 146 -1.44 -6.81 -14.95
C ARG A 146 -2.42 -6.20 -15.97
N ASP A 147 -3.66 -5.94 -15.58
CA ASP A 147 -4.68 -5.38 -16.46
C ASP A 147 -4.22 -4.04 -17.07
N LYS A 148 -4.66 -3.75 -18.30
CA LYS A 148 -4.29 -2.53 -19.02
C LYS A 148 -4.94 -1.30 -18.40
N ASN A 149 -6.14 -1.44 -17.85
CA ASN A 149 -6.86 -0.39 -17.15
C ASN A 149 -6.21 -0.14 -15.77
N THR A 150 -5.76 1.09 -15.56
CA THR A 150 -5.07 1.51 -14.34
C THR A 150 -5.91 1.38 -13.08
N VAL A 151 -7.24 1.58 -13.18
CA VAL A 151 -8.17 1.49 -12.05
C VAL A 151 -8.40 0.04 -11.66
N ILE A 152 -8.61 -0.86 -12.63
CA ILE A 152 -8.73 -2.31 -12.38
C ILE A 152 -7.44 -2.82 -11.74
N ARG A 153 -6.29 -2.45 -12.31
CA ARG A 153 -4.98 -2.82 -11.75
C ARG A 153 -4.78 -2.29 -10.32
N TYR A 154 -5.19 -1.04 -10.04
CA TYR A 154 -5.10 -0.47 -8.70
C TYR A 154 -5.90 -1.30 -7.70
N TRP A 155 -7.17 -1.61 -8.00
CA TRP A 155 -8.03 -2.39 -7.10
C TRP A 155 -7.58 -3.84 -6.95
N ALA A 156 -7.04 -4.43 -8.01
CA ALA A 156 -6.41 -5.76 -7.96
C ALA A 156 -5.20 -5.79 -7.02
N VAL A 157 -4.36 -4.75 -7.03
CA VAL A 157 -3.26 -4.61 -6.07
C VAL A 157 -3.80 -4.37 -4.66
N HIS A 158 -4.75 -3.45 -4.48
CA HIS A 158 -5.34 -3.12 -3.18
C HIS A 158 -5.91 -4.38 -2.50
N SER A 159 -6.65 -5.20 -3.24
CA SER A 159 -7.29 -6.43 -2.75
C SER A 159 -6.32 -7.44 -2.10
N VAL A 160 -5.05 -7.42 -2.49
CA VAL A 160 -4.02 -8.34 -1.95
C VAL A 160 -2.97 -7.63 -1.10
N THR A 161 -3.19 -6.35 -0.80
CA THR A 161 -2.27 -5.51 -0.02
C THR A 161 -2.95 -4.79 1.15
N THR A 162 -4.23 -5.06 1.42
CA THR A 162 -4.91 -4.47 2.57
C THR A 162 -4.31 -4.96 3.90
N PRO A 163 -4.42 -4.18 4.99
CA PRO A 163 -3.93 -4.58 6.30
C PRO A 163 -4.55 -5.89 6.81
N GLY A 164 -5.86 -6.09 6.65
CA GLY A 164 -6.52 -7.32 7.10
C GLY A 164 -6.09 -8.54 6.29
N PHE A 165 -5.97 -8.39 4.96
CA PHE A 165 -5.44 -9.44 4.10
C PHE A 165 -4.01 -9.82 4.50
N THR A 166 -3.14 -8.84 4.70
CA THR A 166 -1.73 -9.08 5.08
C THR A 166 -1.60 -9.76 6.44
N LYS A 167 -2.45 -9.38 7.40
CA LYS A 167 -2.51 -10.03 8.71
C LYS A 167 -2.91 -11.51 8.58
N ASN A 168 -3.92 -11.81 7.78
CA ASN A 168 -4.37 -13.18 7.54
C ASN A 168 -3.30 -13.99 6.79
N LEU A 169 -2.60 -13.36 5.84
CA LEU A 169 -1.51 -13.95 5.08
C LEU A 169 -0.31 -14.31 5.95
N ASN A 170 0.02 -13.50 6.96
CA ASN A 170 1.10 -13.78 7.90
C ASN A 170 0.77 -14.88 8.93
N SER A 171 -0.42 -15.50 8.87
CA SER A 171 -0.70 -16.68 9.70
C SER A 171 0.20 -17.85 9.31
N THR A 172 0.61 -18.68 10.27
CA THR A 172 1.67 -19.71 10.17
C THR A 172 1.36 -20.91 9.28
N ILE A 173 0.50 -20.76 8.26
CA ILE A 173 0.15 -21.80 7.30
C ILE A 173 1.13 -21.75 6.13
N ALA A 174 1.81 -22.86 5.83
CA ALA A 174 2.83 -22.92 4.76
C ALA A 174 2.31 -22.46 3.38
N ALA A 175 1.04 -22.75 3.06
CA ALA A 175 0.39 -22.29 1.83
C ALA A 175 0.35 -20.75 1.72
N ASN A 176 0.15 -20.05 2.84
CA ASN A 176 0.12 -18.58 2.85
C ASN A 176 1.50 -17.99 2.57
N SER A 177 2.58 -18.63 3.01
CA SER A 177 3.94 -18.21 2.68
C SER A 177 4.23 -18.29 1.18
N GLN A 178 3.72 -19.32 0.49
CA GLN A 178 3.84 -19.43 -0.97
C GLN A 178 3.02 -18.36 -1.69
N LEU A 179 1.79 -18.11 -1.23
CA LEU A 179 0.95 -17.05 -1.77
C LEU A 179 1.61 -15.68 -1.58
N ALA A 180 2.18 -15.40 -0.41
CA ALA A 180 2.89 -14.16 -0.13
C ALA A 180 4.07 -13.94 -1.09
N ARG A 181 4.88 -14.99 -1.34
CA ARG A 181 5.97 -14.92 -2.33
C ARG A 181 5.43 -14.59 -3.72
N ARG A 182 4.37 -15.26 -4.15
CA ARG A 182 3.73 -15.00 -5.45
C ARG A 182 3.22 -13.56 -5.55
N ILE A 183 2.59 -13.02 -4.52
CA ILE A 183 2.13 -11.62 -4.49
C ILE A 183 3.32 -10.68 -4.62
N VAL A 184 4.38 -10.88 -3.83
CA VAL A 184 5.59 -10.07 -3.90
C VAL A 184 6.19 -10.09 -5.31
N GLU A 185 6.35 -11.27 -5.92
CA GLU A 185 6.89 -11.41 -7.28
C GLU A 185 6.06 -10.63 -8.31
N GLN A 186 4.73 -10.68 -8.21
CA GLN A 186 3.85 -9.91 -9.09
C GLN A 186 4.04 -8.39 -8.88
N LEU A 187 4.12 -7.94 -7.63
CA LEU A 187 4.32 -6.52 -7.29
C LEU A 187 5.70 -6.02 -7.74
N GLN A 188 6.76 -6.82 -7.60
CA GLN A 188 8.10 -6.49 -8.11
C GLN A 188 8.08 -6.23 -9.62
N GLY A 189 7.35 -7.04 -10.38
CA GLY A 189 7.14 -6.84 -11.82
C GLY A 189 6.31 -5.60 -12.18
N LEU A 190 5.64 -4.97 -11.21
CA LEU A 190 4.90 -3.72 -11.40
C LEU A 190 5.69 -2.47 -11.03
N VAL A 191 6.80 -2.59 -10.28
CA VAL A 191 7.47 -1.43 -9.68
C VAL A 191 7.78 -0.38 -10.73
N GLU A 192 8.44 -0.72 -11.85
CA GLU A 192 8.88 0.25 -12.86
C GLU A 192 7.75 1.04 -13.53
N ARG A 193 6.61 0.40 -13.82
CA ARG A 193 5.48 1.02 -14.52
C ARG A 193 4.43 1.65 -13.61
N SER A 194 4.53 1.45 -12.30
CA SER A 194 3.53 1.93 -11.35
C SER A 194 3.69 3.41 -10.99
N GLY A 195 2.54 4.06 -10.81
CA GLY A 195 2.40 5.39 -10.22
C GLY A 195 2.55 5.38 -8.70
N PRO A 196 2.61 6.56 -8.05
CA PRO A 196 2.84 6.67 -6.61
C PRO A 196 1.80 5.91 -5.76
N ASP A 197 0.52 5.93 -6.12
CA ASP A 197 -0.54 5.33 -5.31
C ASP A 197 -0.39 3.80 -5.22
N MET A 198 -0.17 3.12 -6.34
CA MET A 198 0.08 1.67 -6.36
C MET A 198 1.40 1.30 -5.68
N LEU A 199 2.43 2.15 -5.80
CA LEU A 199 3.70 1.92 -5.10
C LEU A 199 3.56 2.09 -3.59
N ALA A 200 2.65 2.95 -3.12
CA ALA A 200 2.36 3.08 -1.70
C ALA A 200 1.74 1.79 -1.13
N LEU A 201 0.74 1.24 -1.81
CA LEU A 201 0.14 -0.05 -1.44
C LEU A 201 1.18 -1.17 -1.39
N ALA A 202 2.00 -1.27 -2.44
CA ALA A 202 3.06 -2.27 -2.50
C ALA A 202 4.13 -2.09 -1.42
N ALA A 203 4.47 -0.84 -1.07
CA ALA A 203 5.46 -0.55 -0.02
C ALA A 203 4.93 -0.88 1.37
N GLU A 204 3.67 -0.56 1.67
CA GLU A 204 3.03 -0.89 2.93
C GLU A 204 2.95 -2.42 3.10
N PHE A 205 2.45 -3.13 2.09
CA PHE A 205 2.44 -4.59 2.08
C PHE A 205 3.84 -5.18 2.27
N ALA A 206 4.84 -4.70 1.53
CA ALA A 206 6.23 -5.13 1.63
C ALA A 206 6.83 -4.93 3.03
N ALA A 207 6.37 -3.91 3.76
CA ALA A 207 6.83 -3.64 5.12
C ALA A 207 6.16 -4.54 6.17
N GLU A 208 4.93 -4.97 5.94
CA GLU A 208 4.16 -5.77 6.90
C GLU A 208 4.22 -7.29 6.64
N VAL A 209 4.44 -7.73 5.40
CA VAL A 209 4.48 -9.16 5.07
C VAL A 209 5.70 -9.84 5.71
N ASP A 210 5.47 -10.99 6.34
CA ASP A 210 6.47 -11.71 7.13
C ASP A 210 7.26 -12.71 6.27
N ILE A 211 7.84 -12.22 5.17
CA ILE A 211 8.76 -12.97 4.31
C ILE A 211 9.93 -12.09 3.86
N PRO A 212 11.15 -12.65 3.68
CA PRO A 212 12.32 -11.88 3.23
C PRO A 212 12.12 -11.17 1.89
N GLN A 213 11.33 -11.74 0.98
CA GLN A 213 11.05 -11.15 -0.33
C GLN A 213 10.32 -9.82 -0.22
N GLY A 214 9.47 -9.62 0.80
CA GLY A 214 8.81 -8.34 1.05
C GLY A 214 9.84 -7.22 1.28
N GLU A 215 10.91 -7.53 2.01
CA GLU A 215 11.96 -6.58 2.33
C GLU A 215 12.76 -6.18 1.09
N VAL A 216 13.00 -7.15 0.19
CA VAL A 216 13.59 -6.90 -1.13
C VAL A 216 12.71 -5.99 -1.98
N LEU A 217 11.39 -6.21 -1.99
CA LEU A 217 10.44 -5.34 -2.69
C LEU A 217 10.46 -3.91 -2.12
N LEU A 218 10.51 -3.74 -0.80
CA LEU A 218 10.59 -2.42 -0.18
C LEU A 218 11.88 -1.67 -0.60
N VAL A 219 13.02 -2.38 -0.64
CA VAL A 219 14.29 -1.83 -1.14
C VAL A 219 14.19 -1.45 -2.61
N GLN A 220 13.56 -2.28 -3.45
CA GLN A 220 13.35 -1.97 -4.87
C GLN A 220 12.51 -0.70 -5.06
N ILE A 221 11.45 -0.52 -4.26
CA ILE A 221 10.62 0.69 -4.29
C ILE A 221 11.44 1.91 -3.87
N ALA A 222 12.26 1.78 -2.81
CA ALA A 222 13.17 2.86 -2.40
C ALA A 222 14.18 3.21 -3.50
N ASP A 223 14.75 2.23 -4.20
CA ASP A 223 15.66 2.45 -5.32
C ASP A 223 14.98 3.17 -6.48
N LYS A 224 13.74 2.81 -6.82
CA LYS A 224 12.95 3.55 -7.81
C LYS A 224 12.73 5.01 -7.38
N ARG A 225 12.46 5.26 -6.09
CA ARG A 225 12.30 6.63 -5.57
C ARG A 225 13.59 7.43 -5.60
N ILE A 226 14.71 6.83 -5.20
CA ILE A 226 16.06 7.42 -5.29
C ILE A 226 16.37 7.80 -6.74
N LYS A 227 16.11 6.91 -7.69
CA LYS A 227 16.30 7.18 -9.12
C LYS A 227 15.43 8.35 -9.60
N LYS A 228 14.13 8.34 -9.30
CA LYS A 228 13.24 9.46 -9.66
C LYS A 228 13.66 10.80 -9.05
N CYS A 229 14.20 10.78 -7.83
CA CYS A 229 14.77 11.96 -7.20
C CYS A 229 15.95 12.50 -8.01
N ALA A 230 16.90 11.62 -8.37
CA ALA A 230 18.07 11.97 -9.18
C ALA A 230 17.70 12.48 -10.58
N ASP A 231 16.66 11.89 -11.20
CA ASP A 231 16.17 12.26 -12.52
C ASP A 231 15.29 13.52 -12.51
N TRP A 232 15.03 14.10 -11.33
CA TRP A 232 14.10 15.23 -11.15
C TRP A 232 12.65 14.98 -11.62
N THR A 233 12.23 13.72 -11.69
CA THR A 233 10.90 13.31 -12.18
C THR A 233 9.87 13.04 -11.09
N VAL A 234 10.19 13.33 -9.82
CA VAL A 234 9.23 13.24 -8.73
C VAL A 234 8.12 14.29 -8.89
N ASN A 235 6.87 13.80 -8.90
CA ASN A 235 5.65 14.60 -9.00
C ASN A 235 4.78 14.56 -7.74
N TYR A 236 5.11 13.68 -6.79
CA TYR A 236 4.46 13.56 -5.49
C TYR A 236 5.53 13.24 -4.44
N GLU A 237 5.91 14.25 -3.65
CA GLU A 237 7.05 14.20 -2.73
C GLU A 237 6.65 13.55 -1.39
N LEU A 238 5.38 13.64 -0.97
CA LEU A 238 4.90 13.03 0.29
C LEU A 238 5.09 11.51 0.35
N PHE A 239 5.11 10.85 -0.81
CA PHE A 239 5.37 9.41 -0.87
C PHE A 239 6.78 9.05 -0.36
N ASP A 240 7.77 9.93 -0.53
CA ASP A 240 9.12 9.68 0.00
C ASP A 240 9.12 9.64 1.53
N GLY A 241 8.29 10.46 2.18
CA GLY A 241 8.07 10.40 3.63
C GLY A 241 7.46 9.06 4.08
N ALA A 242 6.51 8.52 3.32
CA ALA A 242 5.95 7.20 3.59
C ALA A 242 7.03 6.09 3.48
N VAL A 243 7.80 6.07 2.40
CA VAL A 243 8.88 5.10 2.20
C VAL A 243 9.94 5.22 3.30
N LEU A 244 10.34 6.43 3.70
CA LEU A 244 11.29 6.66 4.79
C LEU A 244 10.79 6.09 6.12
N ARG A 245 9.50 6.26 6.45
CA ARG A 245 8.90 5.67 7.66
C ARG A 245 8.88 4.14 7.62
N LEU A 246 8.58 3.54 6.48
CA LEU A 246 8.55 2.09 6.31
C LEU A 246 9.97 1.48 6.42
N LEU A 247 10.96 2.11 5.79
CA LEU A 247 12.37 1.73 5.94
C LEU A 247 12.83 1.86 7.40
N HIS A 248 12.47 2.96 8.07
CA HIS A 248 12.75 3.16 9.48
C HIS A 248 12.14 2.06 10.37
N LYS A 249 10.88 1.68 10.12
CA LYS A 249 10.20 0.59 10.85
C LYS A 249 10.99 -0.72 10.71
N LYS A 250 11.41 -1.06 9.50
CA LYS A 250 12.23 -2.26 9.23
C LYS A 250 13.61 -2.19 9.89
N ILE A 251 14.29 -1.04 9.84
CA ILE A 251 15.57 -0.85 10.56
C ILE A 251 15.38 -1.07 12.06
N SER A 252 14.25 -0.63 12.62
CA SER A 252 13.98 -0.66 14.06
C SER A 252 13.46 -2.00 14.59
N SER A 253 12.90 -2.87 13.73
CA SER A 253 12.21 -4.10 14.18
C SER A 253 13.12 -5.16 14.81
N GLY A 254 14.44 -5.08 14.61
CA GLY A 254 15.40 -6.04 15.18
C GLY A 254 15.40 -7.43 14.54
N ALA A 255 14.38 -7.75 13.74
CA ALA A 255 14.21 -9.05 13.08
C ALA A 255 15.05 -9.23 11.80
N LEU A 256 15.64 -8.15 11.27
CA LEU A 256 16.44 -8.20 10.05
C LEU A 256 17.81 -8.84 10.29
N ASP A 257 18.25 -9.64 9.32
CA ASP A 257 19.65 -10.01 9.16
C ASP A 257 20.54 -8.74 9.21
N PRO A 258 21.66 -8.73 9.96
CA PRO A 258 22.51 -7.53 10.08
C PRO A 258 23.01 -6.96 8.75
N ALA A 259 23.33 -7.80 7.75
CA ALA A 259 23.77 -7.32 6.45
C ALA A 259 22.62 -6.69 5.66
N PHE A 260 21.44 -7.32 5.71
CA PHE A 260 20.25 -6.74 5.08
C PHE A 260 19.80 -5.44 5.76
N ARG A 261 19.88 -5.37 7.10
CA ARG A 261 19.63 -4.15 7.87
C ARG A 261 20.49 -2.99 7.42
N ARG A 262 21.78 -3.22 7.15
CA ARG A 262 22.69 -2.21 6.57
C ARG A 262 22.24 -1.77 5.18
N THR A 263 21.75 -2.68 4.35
CA THR A 263 21.19 -2.34 3.02
C THR A 263 19.97 -1.42 3.14
N VAL A 264 19.02 -1.76 4.02
CA VAL A 264 17.83 -0.92 4.28
C VAL A 264 18.25 0.45 4.84
N ALA A 265 19.18 0.50 5.79
CA ALA A 265 19.71 1.73 6.37
C ALA A 265 20.40 2.62 5.31
N ARG A 266 21.16 2.01 4.41
CA ARG A 266 21.80 2.71 3.28
C ARG A 266 20.75 3.37 2.37
N ARG A 267 19.64 2.69 2.06
CA ARG A 267 18.56 3.27 1.24
C ARG A 267 17.80 4.36 1.96
N PHE A 268 17.55 4.20 3.26
CA PHE A 268 17.00 5.26 4.10
C PHE A 268 17.88 6.52 4.04
N GLY A 269 19.19 6.37 4.29
CA GLY A 269 20.14 7.48 4.27
C GLY A 269 20.24 8.14 2.89
N GLN A 270 20.27 7.35 1.81
CA GLN A 270 20.35 7.88 0.45
C GLN A 270 19.08 8.63 0.03
N LEU A 271 17.90 8.06 0.28
CA LEU A 271 16.63 8.72 -0.05
C LEU A 271 16.47 10.01 0.76
N TYR A 272 16.76 9.97 2.06
CA TYR A 272 16.65 11.16 2.91
C TYR A 272 17.63 12.27 2.49
N SER A 273 18.86 11.90 2.12
CA SER A 273 19.82 12.82 1.51
C SER A 273 19.25 13.54 0.30
N TYR A 274 18.62 12.79 -0.62
CA TYR A 274 18.01 13.37 -1.80
C TYR A 274 16.80 14.24 -1.49
N VAL A 275 15.96 13.90 -0.51
CA VAL A 275 14.86 14.78 -0.08
C VAL A 275 15.40 16.13 0.41
N ILE A 276 16.45 16.15 1.24
CA ILE A 276 17.08 17.38 1.72
C ILE A 276 17.68 18.16 0.54
N GLN A 277 18.49 17.52 -0.29
CA GLN A 277 19.15 18.18 -1.42
C GLN A 277 18.14 18.69 -2.45
N ARG A 278 17.02 17.99 -2.69
CA ARG A 278 15.94 18.44 -3.57
C ARG A 278 15.26 19.69 -3.02
N TYR A 279 15.04 19.77 -1.72
CA TYR A 279 14.48 20.96 -1.09
C TYR A 279 15.40 22.18 -1.22
N VAL A 280 16.72 21.98 -1.05
CA VAL A 280 17.73 23.04 -1.16
C VAL A 280 17.97 23.45 -2.62
N LYS A 281 18.39 22.51 -3.47
CA LYS A 281 18.74 22.78 -4.89
C LYS A 281 17.52 23.09 -5.75
N GLY A 282 16.35 22.59 -5.37
CA GLY A 282 15.11 22.76 -6.11
C GLY A 282 14.40 24.08 -5.87
N ARG A 283 14.99 25.03 -5.11
CA ARG A 283 14.36 26.30 -4.71
C ARG A 283 13.69 27.03 -5.87
N ASP A 284 14.41 27.20 -6.96
CA ASP A 284 13.93 27.95 -8.14
C ASP A 284 13.34 27.04 -9.23
N PHE A 285 13.44 25.72 -9.04
CA PHE A 285 12.96 24.70 -9.98
C PHE A 285 11.56 24.18 -9.62
N LEU A 286 11.31 23.93 -8.34
CA LEU A 286 10.09 23.33 -7.83
C LEU A 286 8.96 24.37 -7.72
N ASN A 287 7.72 23.90 -7.88
CA ASN A 287 6.55 24.73 -7.60
C ASN A 287 6.29 24.81 -6.08
N PRO A 288 5.51 25.80 -5.60
CA PRO A 288 5.23 25.96 -4.17
C PRO A 288 4.66 24.72 -3.51
N THR A 289 3.76 23.99 -4.19
CA THR A 289 3.17 22.75 -3.68
C THR A 289 4.23 21.69 -3.38
N ARG A 290 5.13 21.41 -4.33
CA ARG A 290 6.22 20.42 -4.14
C ARG A 290 7.21 20.88 -3.07
N LYS A 291 7.55 22.17 -3.02
CA LYS A 291 8.40 22.72 -1.94
C LYS A 291 7.76 22.49 -0.56
N HIS A 292 6.45 22.74 -0.43
CA HIS A 292 5.72 22.49 0.82
C HIS A 292 5.65 21.00 1.17
N GLN A 293 5.42 20.12 0.19
CA GLN A 293 5.45 18.68 0.44
C GLN A 293 6.82 18.20 0.93
N LEU A 294 7.92 18.66 0.32
CA LEU A 294 9.27 18.34 0.79
C LEU A 294 9.52 18.86 2.21
N ALA A 295 9.12 20.10 2.52
CA ALA A 295 9.19 20.64 3.88
C ALA A 295 8.50 19.72 4.89
N SER A 296 7.28 19.27 4.58
CA SER A 296 6.54 18.32 5.42
C SER A 296 7.27 16.98 5.58
N VAL A 297 7.85 16.43 4.50
CA VAL A 297 8.64 15.19 4.58
C VAL A 297 9.87 15.38 5.48
N LEU A 298 10.57 16.50 5.37
CA LEU A 298 11.76 16.79 6.17
C LEU A 298 11.44 16.87 7.66
N ILE A 299 10.42 17.65 8.03
CA ILE A 299 9.99 17.87 9.41
C ILE A 299 9.48 16.56 10.02
N GLU A 300 8.62 15.84 9.30
CA GLU A 300 8.06 14.58 9.81
C GLU A 300 9.16 13.53 9.95
N THR A 301 10.07 13.41 8.99
CA THR A 301 11.17 12.43 9.07
C THR A 301 12.12 12.74 10.23
N GLU A 302 12.46 14.02 10.47
CA GLU A 302 13.27 14.42 11.63
C GLU A 302 12.63 13.95 12.95
N LYS A 303 11.33 14.21 13.10
CA LYS A 303 10.56 13.87 14.30
C LYS A 303 10.32 12.37 14.45
N SER A 304 9.84 11.71 13.40
CA SER A 304 9.32 10.34 13.46
C SER A 304 10.40 9.27 13.30
N CYS A 305 11.50 9.60 12.62
CA CYS A 305 12.55 8.65 12.26
C CYS A 305 13.91 9.04 12.85
N ILE A 306 14.45 10.22 12.52
CA ILE A 306 15.83 10.59 12.89
C ILE A 306 15.99 10.67 14.42
N SER A 307 15.06 11.34 15.10
CA SER A 307 15.08 11.45 16.57
C SER A 307 15.08 10.07 17.26
N LYS A 308 14.37 9.09 16.68
CA LYS A 308 14.28 7.73 17.23
C LYS A 308 15.54 6.91 16.94
N LEU A 309 16.07 6.97 15.72
CA LEU A 309 17.29 6.26 15.34
C LEU A 309 18.51 6.72 16.16
N LEU A 310 18.60 8.02 16.44
CA LEU A 310 19.69 8.60 17.21
C LEU A 310 19.46 8.52 18.73
N GLY A 311 18.22 8.29 19.18
CA GLY A 311 17.85 8.23 20.59
C GLY A 311 17.85 9.60 21.29
N VAL A 312 17.86 10.69 20.51
CA VAL A 312 17.90 12.07 21.01
C VAL A 312 16.96 12.97 20.19
N PRO A 313 16.17 13.86 20.82
CA PRO A 313 15.31 14.80 20.09
C PRO A 313 16.09 15.64 19.07
N GLN A 314 15.56 15.78 17.86
CA GLN A 314 16.10 16.65 16.80
C GLN A 314 15.09 17.76 16.48
N THR A 315 15.58 18.98 16.25
CA THR A 315 14.75 20.14 15.86
C THR A 315 15.43 21.03 14.81
N VAL A 316 16.65 20.70 14.40
CA VAL A 316 17.47 21.57 13.55
C VAL A 316 16.89 21.67 12.16
N ILE A 317 16.40 20.57 11.59
CA ILE A 317 15.81 20.55 10.26
C ILE A 317 14.51 21.33 10.26
N LYS A 318 13.62 21.10 11.23
CA LYS A 318 12.38 21.87 11.39
C LYS A 318 12.66 23.37 11.45
N ILE A 319 13.55 23.81 12.34
CA ILE A 319 13.89 25.23 12.49
C ILE A 319 14.48 25.80 11.19
N SER A 320 15.32 25.03 10.50
CA SER A 320 15.95 25.48 9.25
C SER A 320 14.92 25.63 8.12
N VAL A 321 13.96 24.70 8.02
CA VAL A 321 12.86 24.76 7.05
C VAL A 321 11.93 25.94 7.35
N GLU A 322 11.57 26.17 8.61
CA GLU A 322 10.70 27.28 9.03
C GLU A 322 11.33 28.66 8.80
N ARG A 323 12.66 28.75 8.78
CA ARG A 323 13.43 29.99 8.60
C ARG A 323 14.01 30.16 7.20
N ASP A 324 13.73 29.24 6.27
CA ASP A 324 14.40 29.17 4.95
C ASP A 324 15.96 29.22 5.06
N ASP A 325 16.53 28.62 6.12
CA ASP A 325 17.97 28.58 6.39
C ASP A 325 18.61 27.35 5.72
N TYR A 326 18.82 27.46 4.40
CA TYR A 326 19.38 26.38 3.58
C TYR A 326 20.81 26.01 3.97
N THR A 327 21.61 26.97 4.45
CA THR A 327 22.99 26.73 4.88
C THR A 327 23.00 25.84 6.12
N ARG A 328 22.19 26.17 7.14
CA ARG A 328 22.06 25.33 8.33
C ARG A 328 21.48 23.96 8.01
N LEU A 329 20.55 23.87 7.07
CA LEU A 329 20.01 22.59 6.61
C LEU A 329 21.08 21.71 5.95
N LEU A 330 21.98 22.28 5.14
CA LEU A 330 23.11 21.54 4.55
C LEU A 330 24.16 21.13 5.59
N LEU A 331 24.43 21.97 6.59
CA LEU A 331 25.31 21.60 7.71
C LEU A 331 24.74 20.42 8.51
N GLU A 332 23.44 20.45 8.81
CA GLU A 332 22.78 19.33 9.49
C GLU A 332 22.74 18.07 8.60
N HIS A 333 22.55 18.22 7.29
CA HIS A 333 22.69 17.12 6.33
C HIS A 333 24.06 16.44 6.44
N SER A 334 25.16 17.19 6.37
CA SER A 334 26.51 16.64 6.47
C SER A 334 26.78 16.01 7.84
N LYS A 335 26.27 16.61 8.93
CA LYS A 335 26.37 16.03 10.28
C LYS A 335 25.63 14.69 10.38
N LEU A 336 24.40 14.60 9.87
CA LEU A 336 23.57 13.40 9.99
C LEU A 336 24.04 12.28 9.06
N LEU A 337 24.38 12.61 7.81
CA LEU A 337 24.57 11.66 6.72
C LEU A 337 26.02 11.55 6.26
N GLY A 338 26.90 12.45 6.70
CA GLY A 338 28.32 12.45 6.36
C GLY A 338 28.65 13.40 5.22
N ASP A 339 29.95 13.60 5.04
CA ASP A 339 30.55 14.41 3.98
C ASP A 339 31.76 13.67 3.37
N ALA A 340 32.47 14.32 2.45
CA ALA A 340 33.61 13.73 1.76
C ALA A 340 34.76 13.30 2.69
N THR A 341 34.80 13.81 3.93
CA THR A 341 35.89 13.61 4.88
C THR A 341 35.52 12.70 6.05
N ARG A 342 34.24 12.66 6.44
CA ARG A 342 33.79 11.90 7.62
C ARG A 342 32.41 11.28 7.44
N ALA A 343 32.23 10.13 8.09
CA ALA A 343 30.92 9.48 8.20
C ALA A 343 29.97 10.30 9.09
N GLY A 344 28.69 10.29 8.74
CA GLY A 344 27.64 10.94 9.53
C GLY A 344 27.19 10.14 10.74
N LEU A 345 26.40 10.79 11.61
CA LEU A 345 25.83 10.16 12.81
C LEU A 345 25.00 8.91 12.50
N LEU A 346 24.23 8.91 11.42
CA LEU A 346 23.38 7.77 11.04
C LEU A 346 24.20 6.54 10.57
N PRO A 347 25.11 6.68 9.57
CA PRO A 347 26.07 5.62 9.22
C PRO A 347 26.79 5.01 10.42
N MET A 348 27.29 5.85 11.34
CA MET A 348 27.98 5.38 12.54
C MET A 348 27.05 4.62 13.49
N LYS A 349 25.86 5.16 13.77
CA LYS A 349 24.90 4.55 14.70
C LYS A 349 24.34 3.22 14.20
N LEU A 350 24.14 3.11 12.89
CA LEU A 350 23.54 1.94 12.24
C LEU A 350 24.58 1.02 11.57
N ASN A 351 25.87 1.33 11.72
CA ASN A 351 27.02 0.59 11.20
C ASN A 351 26.90 0.28 9.70
N PHE A 352 26.67 1.30 8.86
CA PHE A 352 26.66 1.15 7.39
C PHE A 352 27.51 2.21 6.69
N ASP A 353 27.88 1.94 5.44
CA ASP A 353 28.51 2.90 4.52
C ASP A 353 27.62 3.15 3.29
N TYR A 354 27.96 4.13 2.45
CA TYR A 354 27.23 4.40 1.21
C TYR A 354 27.75 3.63 -0.01
N GLY A 355 28.39 2.49 0.21
CA GLY A 355 29.05 1.69 -0.82
C GLY A 355 30.53 2.03 -0.95
N LYS A 356 31.08 1.85 -2.15
CA LYS A 356 32.48 2.13 -2.45
C LYS A 356 32.64 3.32 -3.40
N ASN A 357 33.72 4.05 -3.24
CA ASN A 357 34.21 5.02 -4.20
C ASN A 357 34.90 4.31 -5.39
N ALA A 358 35.23 5.08 -6.44
CA ALA A 358 35.88 4.53 -7.64
C ALA A 358 37.25 3.91 -7.34
N ASP A 359 37.93 4.40 -6.30
CA ASP A 359 39.21 3.89 -5.79
C ASP A 359 39.06 2.67 -4.86
N GLY A 360 37.84 2.16 -4.67
CA GLY A 360 37.54 1.01 -3.82
C GLY A 360 37.42 1.32 -2.33
N THR A 361 37.65 2.57 -1.89
CA THR A 361 37.48 2.99 -0.50
C THR A 361 36.00 3.05 -0.10
N ALA A 362 35.70 2.88 1.19
CA ALA A 362 34.32 2.99 1.69
C ALA A 362 33.83 4.44 1.56
N ARG A 363 32.62 4.62 1.04
CA ARG A 363 32.02 5.94 0.88
C ARG A 363 31.38 6.41 2.18
N THR A 364 31.84 7.55 2.67
CA THR A 364 31.42 8.17 3.95
C THR A 364 30.14 9.01 3.85
N ALA A 365 29.73 9.40 2.64
CA ALA A 365 28.57 10.26 2.39
C ALA A 365 27.63 9.69 1.33
N PRO A 366 26.34 10.06 1.34
CA PRO A 366 25.40 9.70 0.28
C PRO A 366 25.83 10.30 -1.07
N LEU A 367 25.32 9.73 -2.17
CA LEU A 367 25.45 10.36 -3.48
C LEU A 367 24.89 11.77 -3.45
N ALA A 368 25.57 12.70 -4.13
CA ALA A 368 25.07 14.03 -4.37
C ALA A 368 23.93 13.99 -5.40
N LEU A 369 22.89 14.78 -5.16
CA LEU A 369 21.80 14.96 -6.11
C LEU A 369 22.34 15.73 -7.32
N PRO A 370 22.11 15.25 -8.56
CA PRO A 370 22.45 16.01 -9.77
C PRO A 370 21.75 17.37 -9.80
N GLU A 371 22.33 18.33 -10.54
CA GLU A 371 21.68 19.62 -10.75
C GLU A 371 20.33 19.46 -11.47
N PRO A 372 19.34 20.32 -11.16
CA PRO A 372 18.07 20.28 -11.87
C PRO A 372 18.27 20.52 -13.37
N PRO A 373 17.49 19.87 -14.24
CA PRO A 373 17.55 20.14 -15.67
C PRO A 373 17.20 21.61 -15.95
N LYS A 374 17.79 22.18 -17.00
CA LYS A 374 17.45 23.52 -17.48
C LYS A 374 15.97 23.54 -17.88
N LYS A 375 15.26 24.58 -17.45
CA LYS A 375 13.82 24.79 -17.74
C LYS A 375 13.57 25.07 -19.21
#